data_AF-A0A7S0LBH9-F1
#
_entry.id   AF-A0A7S0LBH9-F1
#
_cell.length_a   1.000
_cell.length_b   1.000
_cell.length_c   1.000
_cell.angle_alpha   90.00
_cell.angle_beta   90.00
_cell.angle_gamma   90.00
#
_symmetry.space_group_name_H-M   'P 1'
#
loop_
_entity.id
_entity.type
_entity.pdbx_description
1 polymer ?
#
loop_
_entity_poly.entity_id
_entity_poly.type
_entity_poly.pdbx_seq_one_letter_code
_entity_poly.pdbx_strand_id
1 'polypeptide(L)'
;TAATPIARGVLLDTDVRWDIISQSVDDRTPAERGVGTSAPHPKMAGEGVKKLPKSRYGSISTYICNHLGQAFHESRTTEYNDIDAPVDEGALKMLLEGGVDKILARHIAHLFTRDPLVIYKERIEIND
;
A
#
# COMPACT_ATOMS: atom_id res chain seq x y z
N THR A 1 5.72 3.87 -20.67
CA THR A 1 6.69 4.06 -21.77
C THR A 1 7.75 5.06 -21.32
N ALA A 2 8.97 4.95 -21.84
CA ALA A 2 10.10 5.81 -21.50
C ALA A 2 9.97 7.20 -22.14
N ALA A 3 10.20 8.26 -21.37
CA ALA A 3 10.08 9.66 -21.79
C ALA A 3 10.62 10.68 -20.75
N THR A 4 11.47 10.28 -19.80
CA THR A 4 11.98 11.18 -18.74
C THR A 4 13.48 10.98 -18.48
N PRO A 5 14.35 11.29 -19.46
CA PRO A 5 15.80 11.13 -19.33
C PRO A 5 16.51 12.32 -18.64
N ILE A 6 15.79 13.40 -18.31
CA ILE A 6 16.36 14.62 -17.71
C ILE A 6 15.47 15.04 -16.54
N ALA A 7 16.08 15.34 -15.39
CA ALA A 7 15.41 16.01 -14.27
C ALA A 7 16.34 17.03 -13.62
N ARG A 8 15.76 18.14 -13.13
CA ARG A 8 16.51 19.24 -12.48
C ARG A 8 17.72 19.74 -13.29
N GLY A 9 17.61 19.73 -14.62
CA GLY A 9 18.67 20.19 -15.53
C GLY A 9 19.83 19.22 -15.75
N VAL A 10 19.71 17.96 -15.29
CA VAL A 10 20.76 16.94 -15.38
C VAL A 10 20.25 15.72 -16.14
N LEU A 11 21.10 15.13 -16.99
CA LEU A 11 20.83 13.84 -17.62
C LEU A 11 20.83 12.73 -16.55
N LEU A 12 19.80 11.90 -16.56
CA LEU A 12 19.63 10.80 -15.62
C LEU A 12 20.11 9.48 -16.24
N ASP A 13 20.54 8.56 -15.39
CA ASP A 13 20.81 7.16 -15.75
C ASP A 13 19.51 6.32 -15.69
N THR A 14 18.41 6.89 -16.18
CA THR A 14 17.09 6.25 -16.33
C THR A 14 16.24 7.08 -17.29
N ASP A 15 15.38 6.42 -18.06
CA ASP A 15 14.49 7.07 -19.02
C ASP A 15 13.03 7.16 -18.55
N VAL A 16 12.76 6.75 -17.31
CA VAL A 16 11.40 6.70 -16.73
C VAL A 16 11.31 7.49 -15.43
N ARG A 17 10.10 8.00 -15.16
CA ARG A 17 9.80 8.83 -13.98
C ARG A 17 9.24 8.07 -12.78
N TRP A 18 9.12 6.74 -12.86
CA TRP A 18 8.35 5.95 -11.88
C TRP A 18 8.86 6.15 -10.46
N ASP A 19 10.17 6.01 -10.26
CA ASP A 19 10.80 6.14 -8.94
C ASP A 19 10.78 7.58 -8.43
N ILE A 20 10.88 8.57 -9.32
CA ILE A 20 10.77 10.00 -8.99
C ILE A 20 9.38 10.27 -8.40
N ILE A 21 8.32 9.81 -9.07
CA ILE A 21 6.95 10.02 -8.59
C ILE A 21 6.71 9.24 -7.30
N SER A 22 7.13 7.97 -7.25
CA SER A 22 6.99 7.12 -6.06
C SER A 22 7.57 7.78 -4.81
N GLN A 23 8.76 8.38 -4.93
CA GLN A 23 9.44 9.06 -3.83
C GLN A 23 8.90 10.46 -3.54
N SER A 24 8.33 11.16 -4.53
CA SER A 24 7.79 12.52 -4.33
C SER A 24 6.59 12.57 -3.38
N VAL A 25 5.94 11.43 -3.13
CA VAL A 25 4.78 11.28 -2.24
C VAL A 25 4.97 10.15 -1.24
N ASP A 26 6.21 9.74 -0.99
CA ASP A 26 6.52 8.73 0.02
C ASP A 26 6.41 9.36 1.42
N ASP A 27 5.32 9.03 2.10
CA ASP A 27 4.98 9.54 3.43
C ASP A 27 5.55 8.71 4.58
N ARG A 28 6.30 7.64 4.26
CA ARG A 28 6.82 6.73 5.29
C ARG A 28 7.81 7.41 6.22
N THR A 29 7.60 7.24 7.52
CA THR A 29 8.56 7.62 8.55
C THR A 29 9.89 6.86 8.38
N PRO A 30 11.01 7.34 8.94
CA PRO A 30 12.26 6.57 9.00
C PRO A 30 12.09 5.14 9.58
N ALA A 31 11.23 4.96 10.57
CA ALA A 31 10.92 3.65 11.14
C ALA A 31 10.15 2.76 10.16
N GLU A 32 9.12 3.30 9.50
CA GLU A 32 8.35 2.56 8.48
C GLU A 32 9.23 2.15 7.30
N ARG A 33 10.20 2.99 6.91
CA ARG A 33 11.21 2.65 5.88
C ARG A 33 12.25 1.64 6.37
N GLY A 34 12.38 1.43 7.68
CA GLY A 34 13.40 0.57 8.28
C GLY A 34 14.83 1.13 8.17
N VAL A 35 14.98 2.45 8.03
CA VAL A 35 16.28 3.13 7.89
C VAL A 35 16.64 4.00 9.09
N GLY A 36 15.78 4.04 10.11
CA GLY A 36 15.99 4.79 11.34
C GLY A 36 14.87 4.57 12.35
N THR A 37 14.79 5.43 13.35
CA THR A 37 13.75 5.41 14.38
C THR A 37 12.75 6.54 14.20
N SER A 38 11.55 6.37 14.73
CA SER A 38 10.50 7.40 14.78
C SER A 38 9.75 7.22 16.09
N ALA A 39 9.35 8.33 16.72
CA ALA A 39 8.52 8.23 17.92
C ALA A 39 7.15 7.69 17.53
N PRO A 40 6.63 6.66 18.24
CA PRO A 40 5.31 6.13 17.93
C PRO A 40 4.25 7.20 18.15
N HIS A 41 3.30 7.29 17.23
CA HIS A 41 2.18 8.21 17.32
C HIS A 41 0.86 7.43 17.34
N PRO A 42 0.10 7.41 18.45
CA PRO A 42 -1.08 6.55 18.61
C PRO A 42 -2.19 6.76 17.57
N LYS A 43 -2.20 7.90 16.87
CA LYS A 43 -3.18 8.20 15.81
C LYS A 43 -2.71 7.87 14.39
N MET A 44 -1.45 7.45 14.22
CA MET A 44 -0.95 7.01 12.92
C MET A 44 -1.22 5.51 12.73
N ALA A 45 -1.46 5.10 11.50
CA ALA A 45 -1.55 3.70 11.12
C ALA A 45 -0.28 2.95 11.56
N GLY A 46 -0.44 1.83 12.25
CA GLY A 46 0.69 1.07 12.81
C GLY A 46 1.61 1.90 13.71
N GLU A 47 1.06 2.94 14.36
CA GLU A 47 1.75 3.92 15.20
C GLU A 47 2.88 4.69 14.49
N GLY A 48 2.92 4.66 13.15
CA GLY A 48 4.00 5.27 12.36
C GLY A 48 5.36 4.57 12.53
N VAL A 49 5.37 3.33 13.04
CA VAL A 49 6.59 2.53 13.27
C VAL A 49 6.54 1.14 12.65
N LYS A 50 5.36 0.65 12.25
CA LYS A 50 5.22 -0.62 11.54
C LYS A 50 5.92 -0.53 10.18
N LYS A 51 6.88 -1.41 9.91
CA LYS A 51 7.64 -1.39 8.65
C LYS A 51 6.72 -1.55 7.44
N LEU A 52 6.90 -0.69 6.43
CA LEU A 52 6.18 -0.70 5.16
C LEU A 52 7.18 -0.78 4.00
N PRO A 53 7.14 -1.85 3.18
CA PRO A 53 8.21 -2.12 2.20
C PRO A 53 8.24 -1.12 1.04
N LYS A 54 7.10 -0.54 0.66
CA LYS A 54 6.95 0.34 -0.52
C LYS A 54 6.36 1.69 -0.14
N SER A 55 6.60 2.73 -0.95
CA SER A 55 5.81 3.96 -0.92
C SER A 55 4.33 3.64 -1.19
N ARG A 56 3.41 4.49 -0.72
CA ARG A 56 1.98 4.38 -1.07
C ARG A 56 1.74 4.51 -2.58
N TYR A 57 2.62 5.24 -3.27
CA TYR A 57 2.67 5.26 -4.72
C TYR A 57 3.74 4.26 -5.18
N GLY A 58 3.32 3.09 -5.64
CA GLY A 58 4.22 2.01 -6.04
C GLY A 58 3.53 1.00 -6.94
N SER A 59 4.25 -0.06 -7.32
CA SER A 59 3.66 -1.18 -8.05
C SER A 59 2.65 -1.92 -7.17
N ILE A 60 1.72 -2.63 -7.82
CA ILE A 60 0.71 -3.46 -7.13
C ILE A 60 1.37 -4.41 -6.12
N SER A 61 0.73 -4.59 -4.96
CA SER A 61 1.25 -5.48 -3.91
C SER A 61 0.64 -6.87 -3.96
N THR A 62 -0.61 -6.98 -4.41
CA THR A 62 -1.35 -8.24 -4.38
C THR A 62 -2.29 -8.33 -5.57
N TYR A 63 -2.42 -9.52 -6.12
CA TYR A 63 -3.51 -9.91 -7.01
C TYR A 63 -4.82 -10.10 -6.22
N ILE A 64 -5.94 -9.81 -6.87
CA ILE A 64 -7.29 -9.84 -6.27
C ILE A 64 -8.17 -10.99 -6.77
N CYS A 65 -7.66 -11.80 -7.70
CA CYS A 65 -8.47 -12.78 -8.41
C CYS A 65 -8.83 -13.98 -7.51
N ASN A 66 -10.12 -14.34 -7.47
CA ASN A 66 -10.60 -15.53 -6.74
C ASN A 66 -11.68 -16.31 -7.53
N HIS A 67 -11.81 -16.07 -8.84
CA HIS A 67 -12.94 -16.52 -9.67
C HIS A 67 -13.16 -18.04 -9.75
N LEU A 68 -12.15 -18.86 -9.44
CA LEU A 68 -12.24 -20.33 -9.44
C LEU A 68 -12.06 -20.93 -8.04
N GLY A 69 -12.18 -20.12 -6.98
CA GLY A 69 -12.08 -20.59 -5.60
C GLY A 69 -10.78 -21.35 -5.29
N GLN A 70 -9.70 -21.06 -6.01
CA GLN A 70 -8.40 -21.73 -5.87
C GLN A 70 -8.45 -23.25 -6.18
N ALA A 71 -9.46 -23.70 -6.95
CA ALA A 71 -9.70 -25.11 -7.26
C ALA A 71 -8.60 -25.77 -8.12
N PHE A 72 -7.86 -24.98 -8.89
CA PHE A 72 -6.75 -25.44 -9.73
C PHE A 72 -5.49 -24.69 -9.31
N HIS A 73 -4.32 -25.28 -9.53
CA HIS A 73 -3.04 -24.68 -9.14
C HIS A 73 -2.88 -23.27 -9.75
N GLU A 74 -3.22 -23.09 -11.02
CA GLU A 74 -3.13 -21.83 -11.75
C GLU A 74 -4.11 -20.75 -11.23
N SER A 75 -5.14 -21.14 -10.47
CA SER A 75 -6.08 -20.22 -9.84
C SER A 75 -5.78 -19.92 -8.38
N ARG A 76 -4.70 -20.48 -7.83
CA ARG A 76 -4.22 -20.21 -6.46
C ARG A 76 -3.44 -18.91 -6.41
N THR A 77 -4.16 -17.81 -6.54
CA THR A 77 -3.61 -16.45 -6.45
C THR A 77 -2.87 -16.17 -5.14
N THR A 78 -3.15 -16.93 -4.08
CA THR A 78 -2.42 -16.90 -2.82
C THR A 78 -0.95 -17.31 -2.97
N GLU A 79 -0.63 -18.24 -3.88
CA GLU A 79 0.75 -18.68 -4.17
C GLU A 79 1.53 -17.61 -4.96
N TYR A 80 0.84 -16.75 -5.73
CA TYR A 80 1.44 -15.63 -6.46
C TYR A 80 1.52 -14.33 -5.67
N ASN A 81 0.87 -14.27 -4.51
CA ASN A 81 0.95 -13.15 -3.57
C ASN A 81 2.10 -13.41 -2.58
N ASP A 82 3.32 -13.54 -3.11
CA ASP A 82 4.53 -14.04 -2.44
C ASP A 82 5.44 -12.94 -1.87
N ILE A 83 5.01 -11.68 -1.93
CA ILE A 83 5.75 -10.53 -1.40
C ILE A 83 5.28 -10.13 0.00
N ASP A 84 6.14 -9.38 0.71
CA ASP A 84 5.73 -8.71 1.95
C ASP A 84 4.71 -7.60 1.66
N ALA A 85 3.45 -7.85 2.06
CA ALA A 85 2.34 -6.92 1.96
C ALA A 85 1.65 -6.83 3.34
N PRO A 86 2.15 -5.96 4.25
CA PRO A 86 1.54 -5.77 5.57
C PRO A 86 0.09 -5.34 5.45
N VAL A 87 -0.77 -5.75 6.38
CA VAL A 87 -2.19 -5.36 6.40
C VAL A 87 -2.55 -4.65 7.70
N ASP A 88 -3.63 -3.88 7.65
CA ASP A 88 -4.34 -3.46 8.85
C ASP A 88 -5.25 -4.60 9.33
N GLU A 89 -4.96 -5.14 10.51
CA GLU A 89 -5.66 -6.32 11.03
C GLU A 89 -7.12 -6.02 11.42
N GLY A 90 -7.40 -4.78 11.84
CA GLY A 90 -8.75 -4.32 12.17
C GLY A 90 -9.64 -4.26 10.93
N ALA A 91 -9.15 -3.63 9.87
CA ALA A 91 -9.80 -3.57 8.57
C ALA A 91 -9.97 -4.97 7.97
N LEU A 92 -8.94 -5.82 8.01
CA LEU A 92 -9.03 -7.20 7.52
C LEU A 92 -10.14 -7.97 8.23
N LYS A 93 -10.17 -7.90 9.57
CA LYS A 93 -11.19 -8.58 10.37
C LYS A 93 -12.60 -8.09 10.01
N MET A 94 -12.79 -6.77 9.96
CA MET A 94 -14.07 -6.16 9.62
C MET A 94 -14.57 -6.61 8.24
N LEU A 95 -13.70 -6.65 7.23
CA LEU A 95 -14.04 -7.08 5.88
C LEU A 95 -14.44 -8.56 5.82
N LEU A 96 -13.68 -9.42 6.51
CA LEU A 96 -13.98 -10.86 6.56
C LEU A 96 -15.31 -11.14 7.28
N GLU A 97 -15.57 -10.46 8.40
CA GLU A 97 -16.85 -10.56 9.14
C GLU A 97 -18.03 -10.03 8.31
N GLY A 98 -17.80 -9.03 7.46
CA GLY A 98 -18.76 -8.52 6.49
C GLY A 98 -18.98 -9.42 5.26
N GLY A 99 -18.30 -10.57 5.17
CA GLY A 99 -18.46 -11.53 4.07
C GLY A 99 -17.64 -11.23 2.80
N VAL A 100 -16.69 -10.29 2.86
CA VAL A 100 -15.75 -10.05 1.76
C VAL A 100 -14.79 -11.24 1.66
N ASP A 101 -14.54 -11.72 0.44
CA ASP A 101 -13.66 -12.87 0.24
C ASP A 101 -12.21 -12.56 0.69
N LYS A 102 -11.50 -13.60 1.14
CA LYS A 102 -10.19 -13.44 1.78
C LYS A 102 -9.14 -12.74 0.92
N ILE A 103 -9.15 -12.94 -0.40
CA ILE A 103 -8.13 -12.38 -1.29
C ILE A 103 -8.38 -10.88 -1.44
N LEU A 104 -9.62 -10.49 -1.72
CA LEU A 104 -10.00 -9.09 -1.82
C LEU A 104 -9.88 -8.36 -0.48
N ALA A 105 -10.33 -8.98 0.62
CA ALA A 105 -10.23 -8.42 1.96
C ALA A 105 -8.78 -8.10 2.34
N ARG A 106 -7.84 -9.01 2.03
CA ARG A 106 -6.41 -8.78 2.26
C ARG A 106 -5.87 -7.62 1.42
N HIS A 107 -6.28 -7.51 0.16
CA HIS A 107 -5.88 -6.40 -0.70
C HIS A 107 -6.36 -5.05 -0.14
N ILE A 108 -7.64 -4.95 0.23
CA ILE A 108 -8.20 -3.71 0.80
C ILE A 108 -7.52 -3.40 2.13
N ALA A 109 -7.37 -4.37 3.03
CA ALA A 109 -6.70 -4.17 4.31
C ALA A 109 -5.24 -3.71 4.18
N HIS A 110 -4.54 -4.06 3.10
CA HIS A 110 -3.22 -3.51 2.79
C HIS A 110 -3.27 -2.00 2.47
N LEU A 111 -4.31 -1.53 1.79
CA LEU A 111 -4.49 -0.10 1.52
C LEU A 111 -4.72 0.71 2.80
N PHE A 112 -5.37 0.09 3.80
CA PHE A 112 -5.66 0.68 5.10
C PHE A 112 -4.45 0.74 6.06
N THR A 113 -3.27 0.27 5.65
CA THR A 113 -2.03 0.53 6.43
C THR A 113 -1.51 1.96 6.27
N ARG A 114 -2.28 2.86 5.66
CA ARG A 114 -1.87 4.22 5.31
C ARG A 114 -2.80 5.23 5.96
N ASP A 115 -2.21 6.29 6.46
CA ASP A 115 -2.97 7.42 6.96
C ASP A 115 -3.61 8.20 5.79
N PRO A 116 -4.79 8.80 6.02
CA PRO A 116 -5.33 9.80 5.13
C PRO A 116 -4.47 11.08 5.21
N LEU A 117 -3.98 11.58 4.08
CA LEU A 117 -3.13 12.78 4.04
C LEU A 117 -3.90 14.09 3.91
N VAL A 118 -5.06 14.04 3.25
CA VAL A 118 -5.88 15.21 2.96
C VAL A 118 -7.33 14.86 3.26
N ILE A 119 -7.90 15.55 4.26
CA ILE A 119 -9.31 15.47 4.61
C ILE A 119 -9.84 16.90 4.68
N TYR A 120 -10.93 17.18 3.97
CA TYR A 120 -11.62 18.46 4.10
C TYR A 120 -12.57 18.43 5.29
N LYS A 121 -12.66 19.54 6.02
CA LYS A 121 -13.44 19.65 7.25
C LYS A 121 -14.92 19.29 7.02
N GLU A 122 -15.44 19.65 5.85
CA GLU A 122 -16.82 19.42 5.41
C GLU A 122 -17.10 17.95 5.05
N ARG A 123 -16.08 17.09 5.03
CA ARG A 123 -16.14 15.67 4.65
C ARG A 123 -15.76 14.72 5.78
N ILE A 124 -15.65 15.23 7.01
CA ILE A 124 -15.37 14.38 8.19
C ILE A 124 -16.58 13.48 8.49
N GLU A 125 -17.79 14.03 8.38
CA GLU A 125 -19.04 13.30 8.59
C GLU A 125 -19.75 13.13 7.23
N ILE A 126 -20.03 11.88 6.86
CA ILE A 126 -20.76 11.50 5.66
C ILE A 126 -21.79 10.44 6.04
N ASN A 127 -22.87 10.33 5.26
CA ASN A 127 -23.85 9.25 5.42
C ASN A 127 -23.36 8.03 4.64
N ASP A 128 -23.04 6.96 5.37
CA ASP A 128 -22.60 5.66 4.82
C ASP A 128 -23.78 4.75 4.42
#